data_AF-A0A942S7S4-F1
#
_entry.id   AF-A0A942S7S4-F1
#
_cell.length_a   1.000
_cell.length_b   1.000
_cell.length_c   1.000
_cell.angle_alpha   90.00
_cell.angle_beta   90.00
_cell.angle_gamma   90.00
#
_symmetry.space_group_name_H-M   'P 1'
#
loop_
_entity.id
_entity.type
_entity.pdbx_description
1 polymer ?
#
loop_
_entity_poly.entity_id
_entity_poly.type
_entity_poly.pdbx_seq_one_letter_code
_entity_poly.pdbx_strand_id
1 'polypeptide(L)'
;MLHCTEKLKLNENTLHSRLNDLKYYFEKILKREKFFWEIPRAKKHLQLPKVLGEKEISKLFNALTNKKHKAILFTAYSAGLRVSEAVNLKLKHVDSDRMQLFIEKAKGKKDRYVTLSPVLVDVLRSYYKEIKPKPRVYVFEGELPGEPYPSRTAQKVFQRAKEKAGIHKDVSFHSLRHSFATHLLEKGIDIRFIKDILGHFSIKTTERYLHVTRERLVNITSPLDDIWEKGDIKW
;
A
#
# COMPACT_ATOMS: atom_id res chain seq x y z
N MET A 1 -26.94 -10.80 16.00
CA MET A 1 -26.70 -10.09 14.72
C MET A 1 -27.83 -9.14 14.38
N LEU A 2 -29.10 -9.57 14.44
CA LEU A 2 -30.28 -8.71 14.26
C LEU A 2 -30.20 -7.42 15.09
N HIS A 3 -29.88 -7.51 16.38
CA HIS A 3 -29.65 -6.35 17.25
C HIS A 3 -28.55 -5.39 16.74
N CYS A 4 -27.45 -5.91 16.20
CA CYS A 4 -26.36 -5.08 15.69
C CYS A 4 -26.76 -4.35 14.39
N THR A 5 -27.65 -4.95 13.59
CA THR A 5 -28.16 -4.36 12.34
C THR A 5 -29.31 -3.38 12.61
N GLU A 6 -30.29 -3.76 13.43
CA GLU A 6 -31.52 -3.00 13.67
C GLU A 6 -31.37 -1.90 14.73
N LYS A 7 -30.69 -2.20 15.86
CA LYS A 7 -30.54 -1.25 16.97
C LYS A 7 -29.25 -0.42 16.85
N LEU A 8 -28.13 -1.06 16.51
CA LEU A 8 -26.83 -0.39 16.45
C LEU A 8 -26.46 0.16 15.06
N LYS A 9 -27.27 -0.14 14.02
CA LYS A 9 -27.07 0.30 12.62
C LYS A 9 -25.61 0.17 12.14
N LEU A 10 -24.94 -0.94 12.52
CA LEU A 10 -23.53 -1.12 12.22
C LEU A 10 -23.30 -1.47 10.75
N ASN A 11 -22.22 -0.95 10.18
CA ASN A 11 -21.82 -1.30 8.82
C ASN A 11 -21.42 -2.79 8.71
N GLU A 12 -21.52 -3.33 7.50
CA GLU A 12 -21.27 -4.75 7.23
C GLU A 12 -19.86 -5.19 7.65
N ASN A 13 -18.84 -4.35 7.48
CA ASN A 13 -17.46 -4.68 7.87
C ASN A 13 -17.31 -4.85 9.39
N THR A 14 -17.96 -3.99 10.17
CA THR A 14 -17.98 -4.07 11.63
C THR A 14 -18.79 -5.28 12.09
N LEU A 15 -19.90 -5.60 11.43
CA LEU A 15 -20.68 -6.82 11.67
C LEU A 15 -19.84 -8.08 11.42
N HIS A 16 -19.10 -8.13 10.30
CA HIS A 16 -18.20 -9.24 9.98
C HIS A 16 -17.06 -9.38 11.00
N SER A 17 -16.46 -8.27 11.44
CA SER A 17 -15.42 -8.30 12.48
C SER A 17 -15.96 -8.87 13.79
N ARG A 18 -17.09 -8.34 14.29
CA ARG A 18 -17.70 -8.81 15.54
C ARG A 18 -18.13 -10.27 15.48
N LEU A 19 -18.60 -10.73 14.33
CA LEU A 19 -18.94 -12.14 14.13
C LEU A 19 -17.70 -13.03 14.21
N ASN A 20 -16.58 -12.61 13.63
CA ASN A 20 -15.31 -13.33 13.75
C ASN A 20 -14.80 -13.35 15.20
N ASP A 21 -14.94 -12.24 15.94
CA ASP A 21 -14.55 -12.15 17.34
C ASP A 21 -15.37 -13.09 18.22
N LEU A 22 -16.70 -13.11 18.04
CA LEU A 22 -17.60 -14.05 18.73
C LEU A 22 -17.25 -15.49 18.39
N LYS A 23 -17.04 -15.79 17.10
CA LYS A 23 -16.63 -17.13 16.66
C LYS A 23 -15.34 -17.56 17.34
N TYR A 24 -14.34 -16.69 17.39
CA TYR A 24 -13.07 -16.98 18.06
C TYR A 24 -13.26 -17.22 19.56
N TYR A 25 -14.05 -16.39 20.24
CA TYR A 25 -14.32 -16.55 21.67
C TYR A 25 -14.99 -17.90 21.98
N PHE A 26 -16.05 -18.26 21.26
CA PHE A 26 -16.76 -19.51 21.52
C PHE A 26 -15.97 -20.76 21.13
N GLU A 27 -15.29 -20.75 19.98
CA GLU A 27 -14.57 -21.93 19.49
C GLU A 27 -13.20 -22.11 20.14
N LYS A 28 -12.46 -21.01 20.40
CA LYS A 28 -11.06 -21.08 20.85
C LYS A 28 -10.88 -20.83 22.34
N ILE A 29 -11.66 -19.93 22.94
CA ILE A 29 -11.54 -19.63 24.37
C ILE A 29 -12.42 -20.60 25.17
N LEU A 30 -13.70 -20.73 24.79
CA LEU A 30 -14.65 -21.59 25.50
C LEU A 30 -14.62 -23.05 25.05
N LYS A 31 -13.79 -23.41 24.05
CA LYS A 31 -13.62 -24.77 23.50
C LYS A 31 -14.95 -25.48 23.19
N ARG A 32 -15.99 -24.74 22.81
CA ARG A 32 -17.27 -25.35 22.43
C ARG A 32 -17.15 -25.96 21.04
N GLU A 33 -17.92 -27.02 20.80
CA GLU A 33 -18.04 -27.58 19.45
C GLU A 33 -18.52 -26.51 18.48
N LYS A 34 -18.15 -26.67 17.20
CA LYS A 34 -18.53 -25.74 16.13
C LYS A 34 -20.04 -25.71 16.01
N PHE A 35 -20.67 -24.81 16.76
CA PHE A 35 -22.08 -24.48 16.57
C PHE A 35 -22.24 -24.01 15.13
N PHE A 36 -23.07 -24.71 14.35
CA PHE A 36 -23.42 -24.34 12.99
C PHE A 36 -24.21 -23.03 13.01
N TRP A 37 -23.49 -21.91 13.06
CA TRP A 37 -24.05 -20.60 12.90
C TRP A 37 -24.38 -20.39 11.42
N GLU A 38 -25.61 -20.72 11.02
CA GLU A 38 -26.23 -20.15 9.81
C GLU A 38 -26.55 -18.67 10.06
N ILE A 39 -25.52 -17.89 10.39
CA ILE A 39 -25.68 -16.45 10.45
C ILE A 39 -25.54 -15.94 9.02
N PRO A 40 -26.62 -15.42 8.40
CA PRO A 40 -26.56 -14.86 7.07
C PRO A 40 -25.52 -13.74 7.05
N ARG A 41 -24.47 -13.97 6.29
CA ARG A 41 -23.43 -12.97 6.06
C ARG A 41 -23.99 -11.93 5.12
N ALA A 42 -24.00 -10.67 5.55
CA ALA A 42 -24.28 -9.56 4.65
C ALA A 42 -23.30 -9.64 3.47
N LYS A 43 -23.86 -9.80 2.26
CA LYS A 43 -23.08 -9.82 1.02
C LYS A 43 -22.49 -8.43 0.85
N LYS A 44 -21.16 -8.34 0.88
CA LYS A 44 -20.48 -7.07 0.62
C LYS A 44 -20.92 -6.55 -0.75
N HIS A 45 -21.49 -5.36 -0.78
CA HIS A 45 -21.64 -4.63 -2.04
C HIS A 45 -20.25 -4.42 -2.67
N LEU A 46 -20.09 -4.82 -3.93
CA LEU A 46 -18.89 -4.53 -4.72
C LEU A 46 -18.81 -3.01 -4.93
N GLN A 47 -18.08 -2.32 -4.08
CA GLN A 47 -17.75 -0.92 -4.33
C GLN A 47 -16.64 -0.87 -5.38
N LEU A 48 -16.84 -0.06 -6.41
CA LEU A 48 -15.80 0.23 -7.39
C LEU A 48 -14.58 0.81 -6.65
N PRO A 49 -13.36 0.33 -6.95
CA PRO A 49 -12.16 0.84 -6.30
C PRO A 49 -12.03 2.34 -6.57
N LYS A 50 -11.82 3.10 -5.50
CA LYS A 50 -11.67 4.56 -5.57
C LYS A 50 -10.23 4.88 -6.00
N VAL A 51 -10.06 4.97 -7.32
CA VAL A 51 -8.78 5.20 -8.01
C VAL A 51 -8.59 6.69 -8.31
N LEU A 52 -7.37 7.17 -8.07
CA LEU A 52 -6.86 8.45 -8.55
C LEU A 52 -6.27 8.28 -9.95
N GLY A 53 -6.68 9.11 -10.90
CA GLY A 53 -6.07 9.15 -12.23
C GLY A 53 -4.73 9.91 -12.21
N GLU A 54 -3.93 9.77 -13.27
CA GLU A 54 -2.59 10.38 -13.36
C GLU A 54 -2.58 11.88 -13.02
N LYS A 55 -3.47 12.68 -13.63
CA LYS A 55 -3.57 14.13 -13.37
C LYS A 55 -3.85 14.45 -11.89
N GLU A 56 -4.66 13.65 -11.22
CA GLU A 56 -4.97 13.83 -9.80
C GLU A 56 -3.77 13.47 -8.94
N ILE A 57 -3.03 12.42 -9.31
CA ILE A 57 -1.78 12.04 -8.65
C ILE A 57 -0.74 13.15 -8.78
N SER A 58 -0.57 13.73 -9.97
CA SER A 58 0.34 14.87 -10.19
C SER A 58 -0.04 16.06 -9.31
N LYS A 59 -1.32 16.43 -9.26
CA LYS A 59 -1.81 17.50 -8.36
C LYS A 59 -1.54 17.19 -6.89
N LEU A 60 -1.81 15.97 -6.45
CA LEU A 60 -1.59 15.53 -5.07
C LEU A 60 -0.11 15.61 -4.67
N PHE A 61 0.79 15.21 -5.56
CA PHE A 61 2.23 15.28 -5.34
C PHE A 61 2.79 16.70 -5.38
N ASN A 62 2.29 17.55 -6.28
CA ASN A 62 2.71 18.95 -6.34
C ASN A 62 2.19 19.78 -5.16
N ALA A 63 1.10 19.36 -4.51
CA ALA A 63 0.60 19.98 -3.28
C ALA A 63 1.49 19.72 -2.04
N LEU A 64 2.42 18.75 -2.11
CA LEU A 64 3.34 18.42 -1.03
C LEU A 64 4.59 19.31 -1.06
N THR A 65 4.72 20.17 -0.06
CA THR A 65 5.91 21.03 0.13
C THR A 65 7.03 20.32 0.90
N ASN A 66 6.68 19.42 1.83
CA ASN A 66 7.66 18.71 2.64
C ASN A 66 8.24 17.51 1.86
N LYS A 67 9.55 17.51 1.63
CA LYS A 67 10.28 16.49 0.88
C LYS A 67 10.17 15.09 1.49
N LYS A 68 10.19 14.95 2.83
CA LYS A 68 9.97 13.66 3.51
C LYS A 68 8.58 13.11 3.18
N HIS A 69 7.56 13.94 3.32
CA HIS A 69 6.18 13.55 3.03
C HIS A 69 6.00 13.13 1.56
N LYS A 70 6.63 13.88 0.66
CA LYS A 70 6.61 13.62 -0.77
C LYS A 70 7.29 12.30 -1.11
N ALA A 71 8.47 12.03 -0.56
CA ALA A 71 9.18 10.78 -0.74
C ALA A 71 8.40 9.57 -0.23
N ILE A 72 7.73 9.67 0.92
CA ILE A 72 6.87 8.58 1.46
C ILE A 72 5.76 8.23 0.47
N LEU A 73 5.07 9.25 -0.05
CA LEU A 73 3.94 9.07 -0.96
C LEU A 73 4.41 8.57 -2.35
N PHE A 74 5.55 9.05 -2.84
CA PHE A 74 6.17 8.55 -4.08
C PHE A 74 6.55 7.07 -3.94
N THR A 75 7.19 6.71 -2.81
CA THR A 75 7.57 5.33 -2.53
C THR A 75 6.34 4.42 -2.49
N ALA A 76 5.26 4.88 -1.85
CA ALA A 76 4.02 4.12 -1.76
C ALA A 76 3.33 3.92 -3.12
N TYR A 77 3.31 4.95 -3.97
CA TYR A 77 2.72 4.87 -5.30
C TYR A 77 3.59 4.07 -6.27
N SER A 78 4.88 4.38 -6.37
CA SER A 78 5.80 3.77 -7.34
C SER A 78 5.99 2.27 -7.15
N ALA A 79 5.98 1.79 -5.91
CA ALA A 79 6.14 0.37 -5.59
C ALA A 79 4.83 -0.31 -5.11
N GLY A 80 3.68 0.38 -5.20
CA GLY A 80 2.39 -0.17 -4.79
C GLY A 80 2.32 -0.62 -3.32
N LEU A 81 3.03 0.07 -2.42
CA LEU A 81 3.17 -0.36 -1.03
C LEU A 81 1.95 -0.03 -0.18
N ARG A 82 1.69 -0.87 0.84
CA ARG A 82 0.77 -0.50 1.93
C ARG A 82 1.42 0.58 2.79
N VAL A 83 0.62 1.36 3.51
CA VAL A 83 1.14 2.40 4.41
C VAL A 83 2.17 1.84 5.39
N SER A 84 1.90 0.68 6.00
CA SER A 84 2.81 0.01 6.92
C SER A 84 4.10 -0.44 6.24
N GLU A 85 4.04 -0.86 4.98
CA GLU A 85 5.22 -1.29 4.23
C GLU A 85 6.09 -0.08 3.85
N ALA A 86 5.47 1.02 3.41
CA ALA A 86 6.16 2.24 3.05
C ALA A 86 6.90 2.88 4.24
N VAL A 87 6.24 2.97 5.41
CA VAL A 87 6.88 3.61 6.59
C VAL A 87 7.88 2.71 7.32
N ASN A 88 7.77 1.39 7.19
CA ASN A 88 8.73 0.44 7.79
C ASN A 88 9.84 0.02 6.82
N LEU A 89 9.96 0.69 5.67
CA LEU A 89 11.05 0.41 4.72
C LEU A 89 12.39 0.79 5.37
N LYS A 90 13.33 -0.16 5.43
CA LYS A 90 14.67 0.03 6.02
C LYS A 90 15.66 0.44 4.95
N LEU A 91 16.73 1.15 5.33
CA LEU A 91 17.79 1.55 4.39
C LEU A 91 18.40 0.32 3.69
N LYS A 92 18.65 -0.75 4.44
CA LYS A 92 19.16 -2.03 3.91
C LYS A 92 18.22 -2.76 2.94
N HIS A 93 16.96 -2.33 2.83
CA HIS A 93 15.98 -2.94 1.93
C HIS A 93 15.98 -2.29 0.55
N VAL A 94 16.72 -1.20 0.36
CA VAL A 94 16.83 -0.49 -0.91
C VAL A 94 18.07 -1.00 -1.63
N ASP A 95 17.89 -1.82 -2.66
CA ASP A 95 18.96 -2.33 -3.52
C ASP A 95 18.92 -1.57 -4.85
N SER A 96 19.76 -0.54 -4.98
CA SER A 96 19.85 0.25 -6.22
C SER A 96 20.64 -0.45 -7.32
N ASP A 97 21.43 -1.48 -7.01
CA ASP A 97 22.22 -2.20 -8.02
C ASP A 97 21.32 -3.18 -8.78
N ARG A 98 20.42 -3.84 -8.05
CA ARG A 98 19.41 -4.75 -8.61
C ARG A 98 18.09 -4.07 -8.94
N MET A 99 17.95 -2.78 -8.66
CA MET A 99 16.71 -2.02 -8.83
C MET A 99 15.51 -2.69 -8.14
N GLN A 100 15.69 -3.07 -6.87
CA GLN A 100 14.70 -3.80 -6.08
C GLN A 100 14.54 -3.24 -4.67
N LEU A 101 13.30 -3.31 -4.15
CA LEU A 101 12.98 -3.07 -2.75
C LEU A 101 12.59 -4.39 -2.08
N PHE A 102 13.21 -4.69 -0.95
CA PHE A 102 12.81 -5.80 -0.10
C PHE A 102 11.71 -5.38 0.89
N ILE A 103 10.57 -6.06 0.84
CA ILE A 103 9.44 -5.79 1.73
C ILE A 103 9.36 -6.91 2.76
N GLU A 104 9.87 -6.61 3.95
CA GLU A 104 9.85 -7.49 5.13
C GLU A 104 8.40 -7.63 5.68
N LYS A 105 8.04 -8.83 6.14
CA LYS A 105 6.69 -9.16 6.62
C LYS A 105 6.15 -8.16 7.64
N ALA A 106 4.88 -7.80 7.48
CA ALA A 106 4.02 -7.39 8.59
C ALA A 106 2.87 -8.42 8.76
N LYS A 107 2.66 -8.91 9.99
CA LYS A 107 1.45 -9.62 10.43
C LYS A 107 1.00 -10.78 9.51
N GLY A 108 1.87 -11.77 9.31
CA GLY A 108 1.51 -13.07 8.68
C GLY A 108 1.60 -13.16 7.15
N LYS A 109 2.18 -12.17 6.47
CA LYS A 109 2.39 -12.19 5.00
C LYS A 109 3.78 -12.68 4.62
N LYS A 110 3.98 -13.16 3.39
CA LYS A 110 5.31 -13.56 2.88
C LYS A 110 6.16 -12.33 2.54
N ASP A 111 7.47 -12.46 2.71
CA ASP A 111 8.44 -11.49 2.19
C ASP A 111 8.34 -11.44 0.67
N ARG A 112 8.61 -10.27 0.10
CA ARG A 112 8.65 -10.11 -1.35
C ARG A 112 9.63 -9.04 -1.77
N TYR A 113 10.09 -9.16 -3.01
CA TYR A 113 10.78 -8.08 -3.71
C TYR A 113 9.77 -7.35 -4.59
N VAL A 114 9.90 -6.03 -4.66
CA VAL A 114 9.17 -5.19 -5.60
C VAL A 114 10.16 -4.35 -6.41
N THR A 115 9.80 -4.02 -7.64
CA THR A 115 10.64 -3.24 -8.54
C THR A 115 10.84 -1.83 -7.99
N LEU A 116 12.09 -1.35 -8.02
CA LEU A 116 12.45 0.00 -7.64
C LEU A 116 12.60 0.82 -8.91
N SER A 117 11.78 1.86 -9.06
CA SER A 117 11.84 2.70 -10.26
C SER A 117 13.08 3.59 -10.26
N PRO A 118 13.71 3.85 -11.42
CA PRO A 118 14.88 4.74 -11.52
C PRO A 118 14.61 6.12 -10.94
N VAL A 119 13.45 6.70 -11.23
CA VAL A 119 13.03 7.99 -10.67
C VAL A 119 12.95 7.93 -9.15
N LEU A 120 12.43 6.83 -8.60
CA LEU A 120 12.36 6.66 -7.14
C LEU A 120 13.76 6.57 -6.52
N VAL A 121 14.75 5.96 -7.18
CA VAL A 121 16.15 5.95 -6.70
C VAL A 121 16.68 7.37 -6.57
N ASP A 122 16.49 8.19 -7.59
CA ASP A 122 16.98 9.58 -7.60
C ASP A 122 16.28 10.43 -6.54
N VAL A 123 14.97 10.24 -6.37
CA VAL A 123 14.19 10.88 -5.32
C VAL A 123 14.69 10.48 -3.93
N LEU A 124 14.90 9.18 -3.68
CA LEU A 124 15.37 8.68 -2.38
C LEU A 124 16.80 9.14 -2.08
N ARG A 125 17.69 9.16 -3.08
CA ARG A 125 19.06 9.69 -2.94
C ARG A 125 19.04 11.18 -2.63
N SER A 126 18.23 11.97 -3.34
CA SER A 126 18.10 13.41 -3.10
C SER A 126 17.55 13.69 -1.71
N TYR A 127 16.47 12.99 -1.33
CA TYR A 127 15.90 13.04 0.01
C TYR A 127 16.94 12.71 1.11
N TYR A 128 17.73 11.64 0.93
CA TYR A 128 18.73 11.23 1.92
C TYR A 128 19.86 12.27 2.08
N LYS A 129 20.21 12.98 1.00
CA LYS A 129 21.21 14.07 1.03
C LYS A 129 20.68 15.32 1.74
N GLU A 130 19.42 15.68 1.51
CA GLU A 130 18.81 16.90 2.04
C GLU A 130 18.43 16.79 3.52
N ILE A 131 18.03 15.61 3.98
CA ILE A 131 17.45 15.48 5.31
C ILE A 131 18.49 15.48 6.45
N LYS A 132 18.20 16.25 7.49
CA LYS A 132 18.94 16.28 8.76
C LYS A 132 17.96 16.15 9.93
N PRO A 133 18.25 15.30 10.95
CA PRO A 133 19.34 14.33 11.01
C PRO A 133 19.20 13.21 9.97
N LYS A 134 20.33 12.56 9.63
CA LYS A 134 20.32 11.43 8.69
C LYS A 134 19.64 10.23 9.34
N PRO A 135 18.78 9.51 8.61
CA PRO A 135 18.18 8.28 9.11
C PRO A 135 19.23 7.19 9.32
N ARG A 136 19.03 6.35 10.33
CA ARG A 136 19.93 5.27 10.75
C ARG A 136 19.42 3.88 10.36
N VAL A 137 18.11 3.65 10.51
CA VAL A 137 17.48 2.33 10.34
C VAL A 137 16.45 2.36 9.21
N TYR A 138 15.48 3.27 9.32
CA TYR A 138 14.37 3.37 8.37
C TYR A 138 14.65 4.42 7.31
N VAL A 139 14.21 4.20 6.08
CA VAL A 139 14.28 5.25 5.03
C VAL A 139 13.54 6.50 5.52
N PHE A 140 12.41 6.31 6.17
CA PHE A 140 11.60 7.37 6.76
C PHE A 140 11.53 7.19 8.26
N GLU A 141 12.36 7.94 8.99
CA GLU A 141 12.31 7.97 10.45
C GLU A 141 11.29 8.98 10.98
N GLY A 142 10.71 8.64 12.13
CA GLY A 142 9.79 9.47 12.90
C GLY A 142 10.49 10.63 13.61
N GLU A 143 9.95 10.99 14.76
CA GLU A 143 10.52 12.03 15.64
C GLU A 143 11.74 11.52 16.40
N LEU A 144 11.70 10.27 16.84
CA LEU A 144 12.83 9.59 17.48
C LEU A 144 13.72 8.90 16.44
N PRO A 145 15.06 9.08 16.51
CA PRO A 145 15.99 8.38 15.62
C PRO A 145 15.86 6.87 15.73
N GLY A 146 15.85 6.19 14.58
CA GLY A 146 15.70 4.73 14.51
C GLY A 146 14.28 4.20 14.66
N GLU A 147 13.26 5.05 14.86
CA GLU A 147 11.86 4.64 14.82
C GLU A 147 11.23 4.88 13.45
N PRO A 148 10.34 3.98 12.98
CA PRO A 148 9.67 4.15 11.69
C PRO A 148 8.70 5.34 11.74
N TYR A 149 8.47 5.96 10.58
CA TYR A 149 7.50 7.04 10.49
C TYR A 149 6.09 6.56 10.89
N PRO A 150 5.33 7.28 11.72
CA PRO A 150 4.03 6.79 12.16
C PRO A 150 3.03 6.65 11.01
N SER A 151 2.45 5.46 10.82
CA SER A 151 1.49 5.18 9.74
C SER A 151 0.29 6.13 9.76
N ARG A 152 -0.23 6.47 10.95
CA ARG A 152 -1.35 7.42 11.11
C ARG A 152 -0.97 8.82 10.63
N THR A 153 0.28 9.23 10.85
CA THR A 153 0.79 10.52 10.37
C THR A 153 0.91 10.52 8.86
N ALA A 154 1.44 9.45 8.24
CA ALA A 154 1.47 9.32 6.79
C ALA A 154 0.06 9.39 6.15
N GLN A 155 -0.94 8.78 6.78
CA GLN A 155 -2.35 8.89 6.35
C GLN A 155 -2.88 10.33 6.45
N LYS A 156 -2.60 11.04 7.56
CA LYS A 156 -2.97 12.45 7.72
C LYS A 156 -2.29 13.34 6.69
N VAL A 157 -1.02 13.07 6.37
CA VAL A 157 -0.26 13.77 5.33
C VAL A 157 -0.94 13.62 3.98
N PHE A 158 -1.32 12.40 3.61
CA PHE A 158 -2.08 12.14 2.39
C PHE A 158 -3.40 12.92 2.37
N GLN A 159 -4.16 12.89 3.47
CA GLN A 159 -5.46 13.58 3.55
C GLN A 159 -5.31 15.10 3.38
N ARG A 160 -4.30 15.71 4.02
CA ARG A 160 -3.98 17.13 3.84
C ARG A 160 -3.54 17.46 2.41
N ALA A 161 -2.76 16.60 1.77
CA ALA A 161 -2.33 16.78 0.39
C ALA A 161 -3.50 16.72 -0.59
N LYS A 162 -4.41 15.75 -0.38
CA LYS A 162 -5.67 15.61 -1.12
C LYS A 162 -6.53 16.88 -1.02
N GLU A 163 -6.72 17.42 0.18
CA GLU A 163 -7.47 18.66 0.42
C GLU A 163 -6.82 19.84 -0.31
N LYS A 164 -5.51 20.02 -0.17
CA LYS A 164 -4.75 21.07 -0.87
C LYS A 164 -4.78 20.94 -2.40
N ALA A 165 -4.85 19.72 -2.91
CA ALA A 165 -4.93 19.44 -4.33
C ALA A 165 -6.35 19.61 -4.91
N GLY A 166 -7.36 19.94 -4.09
CA GLY A 166 -8.75 20.08 -4.52
C GLY A 166 -9.40 18.76 -4.95
N ILE A 167 -8.97 17.63 -4.37
CA ILE A 167 -9.48 16.30 -4.75
C ILE A 167 -10.66 15.94 -3.86
N HIS A 168 -11.88 16.00 -4.42
CA HIS A 168 -13.12 15.72 -3.70
C HIS A 168 -13.49 14.23 -3.62
N LYS A 169 -12.79 13.35 -4.36
CA LYS A 169 -13.02 11.90 -4.31
C LYS A 169 -12.78 11.36 -2.90
N ASP A 170 -13.56 10.38 -2.49
CA ASP A 170 -13.36 9.71 -1.18
C ASP A 170 -12.19 8.72 -1.20
N VAL A 171 -10.99 9.22 -1.44
CA VAL A 171 -9.74 8.44 -1.51
C VAL A 171 -8.97 8.52 -0.21
N SER A 172 -8.15 7.50 0.06
CA SER A 172 -7.25 7.41 1.20
C SER A 172 -5.84 7.00 0.76
N PHE A 173 -4.89 6.89 1.68
CA PHE A 173 -3.53 6.40 1.37
C PHE A 173 -3.54 5.08 0.57
N HIS A 174 -4.50 4.19 0.85
CA HIS A 174 -4.61 2.92 0.12
C HIS A 174 -4.98 3.09 -1.36
N SER A 175 -5.63 4.20 -1.72
CA SER A 175 -5.96 4.53 -3.10
C SER A 175 -4.71 4.71 -3.96
N LEU A 176 -3.56 5.13 -3.41
CA LEU A 176 -2.30 5.18 -4.16
C LEU A 176 -1.90 3.80 -4.71
N ARG A 177 -2.05 2.77 -3.88
CA ARG A 177 -1.76 1.39 -4.27
C ARG A 177 -2.78 0.86 -5.29
N HIS A 178 -4.05 1.23 -5.14
CA HIS A 178 -5.06 0.89 -6.14
C HIS A 178 -4.78 1.58 -7.47
N SER A 179 -4.44 2.87 -7.46
CA SER A 179 -4.03 3.60 -8.66
C SER A 179 -2.81 3.00 -9.32
N PHE A 180 -1.79 2.63 -8.56
CA PHE A 180 -0.63 1.92 -9.10
C PHE A 180 -1.07 0.65 -9.86
N ALA A 181 -1.90 -0.18 -9.25
CA ALA A 181 -2.41 -1.40 -9.87
C ALA A 181 -3.23 -1.12 -11.14
N THR A 182 -4.11 -0.12 -11.08
CA THR A 182 -4.97 0.27 -12.21
C THR A 182 -4.14 0.84 -13.36
N HIS A 183 -3.18 1.72 -13.08
CA HIS A 183 -2.32 2.30 -14.12
C HIS A 183 -1.42 1.24 -14.76
N LEU A 184 -0.91 0.26 -14.00
CA LEU A 184 -0.20 -0.89 -14.60
C LEU A 184 -1.11 -1.70 -15.53
N LEU A 185 -2.38 -1.91 -15.14
CA LEU A 185 -3.34 -2.64 -15.96
C LEU A 185 -3.71 -1.86 -17.24
N GLU A 186 -3.90 -0.55 -17.13
CA GLU A 186 -4.15 0.34 -18.28
C GLU A 186 -2.99 0.35 -19.27
N LYS A 187 -1.74 0.14 -18.80
CA LYS A 187 -0.56 -0.08 -19.63
C LYS A 187 -0.46 -1.49 -20.25
N GLY A 188 -1.45 -2.34 -20.06
CA GLY A 188 -1.50 -3.69 -20.65
C GLY A 188 -0.70 -4.75 -19.88
N ILE A 189 -0.28 -4.48 -18.65
CA ILE A 189 0.44 -5.48 -17.83
C ILE A 189 -0.54 -6.54 -17.35
N ASP A 190 -0.18 -7.80 -17.55
CA ASP A 190 -1.02 -8.93 -17.13
C ASP A 190 -1.25 -8.89 -15.61
N ILE A 191 -2.54 -8.97 -15.23
CA ILE A 191 -3.04 -8.95 -13.86
C ILE A 191 -2.36 -9.96 -12.94
N ARG A 192 -1.80 -11.05 -13.48
CA ARG A 192 -1.01 -12.04 -12.73
C ARG A 192 0.24 -11.40 -12.12
N PHE A 193 1.00 -10.64 -12.90
CA PHE A 193 2.20 -9.94 -12.41
C PHE A 193 1.83 -8.83 -11.42
N ILE A 194 0.73 -8.11 -11.68
CA ILE A 194 0.24 -7.07 -10.75
C ILE A 194 -0.10 -7.68 -9.39
N LYS A 195 -0.75 -8.86 -9.36
CA LYS A 195 -1.04 -9.58 -8.11
C LYS A 195 0.23 -10.00 -7.37
N ASP A 196 1.27 -10.42 -8.09
CA ASP A 196 2.54 -10.82 -7.51
C ASP A 196 3.29 -9.62 -6.90
N ILE A 197 3.38 -8.49 -7.61
CA ILE A 197 3.97 -7.24 -7.11
C ILE A 197 3.27 -6.76 -5.83
N LEU A 198 1.94 -6.82 -5.82
CA LEU A 198 1.14 -6.44 -4.66
C LEU A 198 1.18 -7.51 -3.55
N GLY A 199 1.69 -8.71 -3.82
CA GLY A 199 1.75 -9.84 -2.90
C GLY A 199 0.38 -10.37 -2.51
N HIS A 200 -0.52 -10.52 -3.48
CA HIS A 200 -1.80 -11.21 -3.36
C HIS A 200 -1.62 -12.68 -3.79
N PHE A 201 -0.87 -13.47 -3.01
CA PHE A 201 -0.77 -14.91 -3.22
C PHE A 201 -2.06 -15.60 -2.78
N SER A 202 -2.83 -16.12 -3.72
CA SER A 202 -3.74 -17.25 -3.50
C SER A 202 -2.94 -18.54 -3.73
N ILE A 203 -2.87 -19.42 -2.74
CA ILE A 203 -2.00 -20.61 -2.70
C ILE A 203 -2.21 -21.59 -3.87
N LYS A 204 -3.36 -21.57 -4.55
CA LYS A 204 -3.75 -22.57 -5.56
C LYS A 204 -2.94 -22.60 -6.87
N THR A 205 -2.02 -21.65 -7.11
CA THR A 205 -1.31 -21.53 -8.41
C THR A 205 0.19 -21.27 -8.30
N THR A 206 0.78 -21.51 -7.12
CA THR A 206 2.12 -20.96 -6.78
C THR A 206 3.30 -21.80 -7.26
N GLU A 207 3.15 -23.11 -7.46
CA GLU A 207 4.32 -23.99 -7.69
C GLU A 207 4.91 -23.91 -9.10
N ARG A 208 4.12 -23.57 -10.12
CA ARG A 208 4.60 -23.61 -11.52
C ARG A 208 5.42 -22.36 -11.93
N TYR A 209 5.33 -21.26 -11.18
CA TYR A 209 5.76 -19.93 -11.67
C TYR A 209 6.98 -19.32 -10.97
N LEU A 210 7.46 -19.93 -9.88
CA LEU A 210 8.58 -19.42 -9.06
C LEU A 210 9.89 -19.24 -9.85
N HIS A 211 10.07 -19.98 -10.94
CA HIS A 211 11.29 -19.92 -11.76
C HIS A 211 11.22 -18.91 -12.93
N VAL A 212 10.03 -18.50 -13.37
CA VAL A 212 9.86 -17.61 -14.55
C VAL A 212 9.66 -16.13 -14.16
N THR A 213 9.37 -15.85 -12.89
CA THR A 213 8.92 -14.51 -12.44
C THR A 213 10.05 -13.52 -12.14
N ARG A 214 11.26 -13.96 -11.76
CA ARG A 214 12.31 -13.04 -11.31
C ARG A 214 12.85 -12.14 -12.42
N GLU A 215 13.03 -12.65 -13.63
CA GLU A 215 13.61 -11.89 -14.74
C GLU A 215 12.61 -10.88 -15.36
N ARG A 216 11.31 -11.20 -15.38
CA ARG A 216 10.30 -10.31 -15.99
C ARG A 216 9.78 -9.21 -15.07
N LEU A 217 9.82 -9.39 -13.74
CA LEU A 217 9.42 -8.35 -12.79
C LEU A 217 10.35 -7.13 -12.82
N VAL A 218 11.61 -7.32 -13.22
CA VAL A 218 12.61 -6.25 -13.30
C VAL A 218 12.32 -5.27 -14.45
N ASN A 219 11.65 -5.70 -15.52
CA ASN A 219 11.36 -4.87 -16.69
C ASN A 219 10.00 -4.15 -16.65
N ILE A 220 9.30 -4.16 -15.51
CA ILE A 220 8.03 -3.43 -15.39
C ILE A 220 8.32 -1.98 -15.02
N THR A 221 8.07 -1.06 -15.97
CA THR A 221 8.18 0.38 -15.75
C THR A 221 7.12 0.88 -14.77
N SER A 222 7.52 1.67 -13.79
CA SER A 222 6.60 2.18 -12.78
C SER A 222 5.71 3.27 -13.38
N PRO A 223 4.41 3.37 -12.99
CA PRO A 223 3.57 4.52 -13.33
C PRO A 223 4.10 5.84 -12.77
N LEU A 224 5.05 5.84 -11.83
CA LEU A 224 5.73 7.06 -11.41
C LEU A 224 6.67 7.59 -12.51
N ASP A 225 7.37 6.71 -13.22
CA ASP A 225 8.38 7.08 -14.21
C ASP A 225 7.74 7.86 -15.36
N ASP A 226 6.61 7.39 -15.89
CA ASP A 226 5.90 8.07 -16.97
C ASP A 226 5.43 9.47 -16.58
N ILE A 227 4.88 9.64 -15.37
CA ILE A 227 4.39 10.95 -14.93
C ILE A 227 5.56 11.92 -14.69
N TRP A 228 6.71 11.37 -14.30
CA TRP A 228 7.94 12.14 -14.16
C TRP A 228 8.51 12.58 -15.51
N GLU A 229 8.58 11.68 -16.50
CA GLU A 229 9.05 11.98 -17.85
C GLU A 229 8.16 13.02 -18.56
N LYS A 230 6.84 12.99 -18.32
CA LYS A 230 5.90 14.02 -18.81
C LYS A 230 6.12 15.40 -18.18
N GLY A 231 6.91 15.51 -17.12
CA GLY A 231 7.14 16.76 -16.39
C GLY A 231 5.97 17.22 -15.51
N ASP A 232 4.99 16.33 -15.27
CA ASP A 232 3.76 16.66 -14.54
C ASP A 232 4.00 16.75 -13.02
N ILE A 233 5.08 16.15 -12.52
CA ILE A 233 5.47 16.15 -11.12
C ILE A 233 6.83 16.85 -10.97
N LYS A 234 6.91 17.76 -10.00
CA LYS A 234 8.19 18.36 -9.58
C LYS A 234 8.69 17.64 -8.34
N TRP A 235 10.00 17.45 -8.15
CA TRP A 235 10.56 17.08 -6.85
C TRP A 235 10.69 18.29 -5.95
#